data_AF-A0A7S0I3J3-F1
#
_entry.id   AF-A0A7S0I3J3-F1
#
_cell.length_a   1.000
_cell.length_b   1.000
_cell.length_c   1.000
_cell.angle_alpha   90.00
_cell.angle_beta   90.00
_cell.angle_gamma   90.00
#
_symmetry.space_group_name_H-M   'P 1'
#
loop_
_entity.id
_entity.type
_entity.pdbx_description
1 polymer ?
#
loop_
_entity_poly.entity_id
_entity_poly.type
_entity_poly.pdbx_seq_one_letter_code
_entity_poly.pdbx_strand_id
1 'polypeptide(L)'
;VALVAGFAPSPHSRAEPRCISRFAPRHAVCAPRAAPRLCSADEAAGKSRPFVEQTAADRMQQTAADRMLWDTVNTEEERPRLLDALEGRDYLTSVFLLHGVYVGGLNIVGEYGENYAVQAVGIAAVLGFLSAAWGFAELVTGKIAEDGRPGFARERSIMWYTSSYLAGVMWLSLRLSPLYPASLTPLDPALCAATIAVYVYGFASPVRTVLVHWEELTATEQLRMKGMVASGAVGGVFVLNTAALLLRGNGWWEQVLLLWPGQSTLEPSTALFAAYAVEAGMLVHRAARKGLITFQLAVPFYGLAVLPLLTVLPMGCLFWWRQADISF
;
A
#
# COMPACT_ATOMS: atom_id res chain seq x y z
N VAL A 1 -0.38 -7.38 -20.90
CA VAL A 1 0.06 -8.62 -20.23
C VAL A 1 1.44 -9.06 -20.78
N ALA A 2 2.46 -8.19 -20.67
CA ALA A 2 3.80 -8.46 -21.24
C ALA A 2 4.92 -7.69 -20.48
N LEU A 3 4.80 -7.58 -19.15
CA LEU A 3 5.67 -6.74 -18.33
C LEU A 3 6.06 -7.40 -16.98
N VAL A 4 5.98 -8.74 -16.91
CA VAL A 4 6.24 -9.53 -15.68
C VAL A 4 7.36 -10.57 -15.87
N ALA A 5 7.88 -10.75 -17.09
CA ALA A 5 8.99 -11.66 -17.37
C ALA A 5 10.29 -10.85 -17.56
N GLY A 6 11.17 -10.81 -16.54
CA GLY A 6 12.38 -9.97 -16.66
C GLY A 6 13.41 -9.96 -15.53
N PHE A 7 13.35 -10.81 -14.51
CA PHE A 7 14.45 -10.92 -13.53
C PHE A 7 14.70 -12.37 -13.09
N ALA A 8 15.50 -13.09 -13.89
CA ALA A 8 16.21 -14.30 -13.47
C ALA A 8 17.70 -13.94 -13.28
N PRO A 9 18.35 -14.36 -12.18
CA PRO A 9 19.76 -14.04 -11.94
C PRO A 9 20.69 -14.97 -12.75
N SER A 10 21.73 -14.39 -13.36
CA SER A 10 22.85 -15.16 -13.94
C SER A 10 23.96 -15.35 -12.89
N PRO A 11 24.57 -16.54 -12.77
CA PRO A 11 25.66 -16.80 -11.81
C PRO A 11 27.05 -16.46 -12.37
N HIS A 12 28.03 -16.35 -11.44
CA HIS A 12 29.45 -16.02 -11.63
C HIS A 12 29.77 -14.52 -11.78
N SER A 13 30.47 -13.90 -10.83
CA SER A 13 31.91 -14.14 -10.64
C SER A 13 32.40 -14.00 -9.18
N ARG A 14 33.47 -14.73 -8.84
CA ARG A 14 34.21 -14.59 -7.58
C ARG A 14 35.23 -13.44 -7.71
N ALA A 15 35.37 -12.63 -6.67
CA ALA A 15 36.59 -11.86 -6.41
C ALA A 15 36.76 -11.64 -4.90
N GLU A 16 37.78 -12.28 -4.31
CA GLU A 16 38.26 -11.99 -2.95
C GLU A 16 39.11 -10.71 -2.95
N PRO A 17 39.03 -9.85 -1.94
CA PRO A 17 40.08 -8.88 -1.65
C PRO A 17 41.11 -9.52 -0.69
N ARG A 18 42.35 -9.68 -1.19
CA ARG A 18 43.48 -10.19 -0.39
C ARG A 18 43.92 -9.17 0.66
N CYS A 19 44.30 -9.70 1.83
CA CYS A 19 44.97 -8.96 2.89
C CYS A 19 46.37 -8.52 2.44
N ILE A 20 46.72 -7.25 2.65
CA ILE A 20 48.10 -6.75 2.63
C ILE A 20 48.33 -5.95 3.92
N SER A 21 49.04 -6.55 4.86
CA SER A 21 49.74 -5.80 5.91
C SER A 21 51.15 -5.46 5.42
N ARG A 22 51.72 -4.33 5.87
CA ARG A 22 53.10 -4.27 6.38
C ARG A 22 53.54 -2.89 6.92
N PHE A 23 54.26 -2.97 8.05
CA PHE A 23 55.27 -2.05 8.59
C PHE A 23 54.91 -0.62 9.10
N ALA A 24 54.87 -0.51 10.43
CA ALA A 24 55.37 0.64 11.20
C ALA A 24 56.94 0.62 11.23
N PRO A 25 57.69 1.56 11.89
CA PRO A 25 57.84 1.53 13.37
C PRO A 25 58.35 2.80 14.12
N ARG A 26 58.53 2.67 15.46
CA ARG A 26 59.31 3.50 16.44
C ARG A 26 58.65 4.81 16.92
N HIS A 27 58.74 5.23 18.18
CA HIS A 27 59.69 5.01 19.30
C HIS A 27 58.94 4.70 20.64
N ALA A 28 59.48 4.35 21.82
CA ALA A 28 60.68 3.68 22.36
C ALA A 28 60.74 3.98 23.90
N VAL A 29 61.22 3.03 24.74
CA VAL A 29 61.80 3.22 26.12
C VAL A 29 60.80 3.66 27.24
N CYS A 30 60.81 3.25 28.54
CA CYS A 30 61.53 2.25 29.36
C CYS A 30 60.66 1.88 30.62
N ALA A 31 60.58 0.62 31.08
CA ALA A 31 61.33 -0.05 32.18
C ALA A 31 60.68 -0.06 33.62
N PRO A 32 60.99 -1.04 34.52
CA PRO A 32 60.04 -1.52 35.55
C PRO A 32 60.52 -1.52 37.03
N ARG A 33 59.58 -1.71 37.99
CA ARG A 33 59.68 -2.27 39.38
C ARG A 33 58.37 -1.97 40.14
N ALA A 34 57.88 -2.73 41.14
CA ALA A 34 58.26 -4.01 41.75
C ALA A 34 57.01 -4.68 42.40
N ALA A 35 57.08 -5.96 42.75
CA ALA A 35 56.09 -6.66 43.59
C ALA A 35 56.56 -6.72 45.06
N PRO A 36 55.65 -7.02 46.03
CA PRO A 36 55.60 -8.41 46.52
C PRO A 36 54.19 -8.97 46.81
N ARG A 37 54.16 -10.28 47.08
CA ARG A 37 53.04 -11.14 47.54
C ARG A 37 52.64 -10.81 49.01
N LEU A 38 51.60 -11.31 49.69
CA LEU A 38 50.60 -12.41 49.58
C LEU A 38 49.21 -11.85 50.03
N CYS A 39 48.03 -12.45 49.77
CA CYS A 39 47.47 -13.68 50.37
C CYS A 39 46.19 -14.17 49.64
N SER A 40 45.82 -15.42 49.92
CA SER A 40 44.66 -16.17 49.37
C SER A 40 43.30 -15.82 49.98
N ALA A 41 42.23 -15.93 49.20
CA ALA A 41 41.03 -16.71 49.51
C ALA A 41 40.11 -16.81 48.27
N ASP A 42 39.23 -17.80 48.24
CA ASP A 42 38.37 -18.18 47.11
C ASP A 42 37.12 -17.29 46.90
N GLU A 43 36.31 -17.69 45.91
CA GLU A 43 34.89 -17.33 45.70
C GLU A 43 34.56 -15.89 45.26
N ALA A 44 34.45 -15.70 43.93
CA ALA A 44 33.20 -15.30 43.27
C ALA A 44 33.40 -15.08 41.75
N ALA A 45 33.58 -16.16 40.98
CA ALA A 45 33.54 -16.09 39.51
C ALA A 45 32.10 -15.97 38.97
N GLY A 46 31.35 -14.98 39.47
CA GLY A 46 30.02 -14.62 38.98
C GLY A 46 30.13 -13.94 37.62
N LYS A 47 29.61 -14.60 36.57
CA LYS A 47 29.61 -14.09 35.19
C LYS A 47 28.78 -12.80 35.07
N SER A 48 29.43 -11.65 35.22
CA SER A 48 28.90 -10.34 34.82
C SER A 48 28.88 -10.21 33.29
N ARG A 49 27.93 -10.89 32.62
CA ARG A 49 27.51 -10.49 31.27
C ARG A 49 26.95 -9.05 31.34
N PRO A 50 27.24 -8.19 30.36
CA PRO A 50 26.78 -6.81 30.41
C PRO A 50 25.25 -6.75 30.26
N PHE A 51 24.58 -6.22 31.29
CA PHE A 51 23.12 -6.03 31.38
C PHE A 51 22.53 -5.24 30.18
N VAL A 52 23.37 -4.51 29.46
CA VAL A 52 23.07 -3.73 28.26
C VAL A 52 22.75 -4.60 27.03
N GLU A 53 23.40 -5.77 26.88
CA GLU A 53 23.11 -6.69 25.77
C GLU A 53 21.75 -7.38 25.94
N GLN A 54 21.37 -7.74 27.18
CA GLN A 54 20.04 -8.30 27.44
C GLN A 54 18.94 -7.27 27.18
N THR A 55 19.09 -6.01 27.59
CA THR A 55 18.09 -4.98 27.26
C THR A 55 17.98 -4.68 25.76
N ALA A 56 19.04 -4.89 24.98
CA ALA A 56 18.99 -4.80 23.52
C ALA A 56 18.32 -6.04 22.88
N ALA A 57 18.66 -7.25 23.34
CA ALA A 57 18.08 -8.50 22.86
C ALA A 57 16.59 -8.62 23.23
N ASP A 58 16.22 -8.27 24.46
CA ASP A 58 14.83 -8.23 24.93
C ASP A 58 14.03 -7.19 24.15
N ARG A 59 14.57 -5.99 23.89
CA ARG A 59 13.93 -5.02 22.98
C ARG A 59 13.81 -5.54 21.57
N MET A 60 14.81 -6.25 21.03
CA MET A 60 14.71 -6.84 19.69
C MET A 60 13.65 -7.95 19.64
N GLN A 61 13.52 -8.80 20.66
CA GLN A 61 12.46 -9.80 20.75
C GLN A 61 11.08 -9.15 20.94
N GLN A 62 10.96 -8.12 21.78
CA GLN A 62 9.71 -7.41 22.03
C GLN A 62 9.26 -6.62 20.78
N THR A 63 10.20 -5.97 20.08
CA THR A 63 9.95 -5.33 18.78
C THR A 63 9.64 -6.37 17.69
N ALA A 64 10.24 -7.56 17.73
CA ALA A 64 9.91 -8.64 16.80
C ALA A 64 8.50 -9.19 17.05
N ALA A 65 8.08 -9.34 18.31
CA ALA A 65 6.72 -9.70 18.68
C ALA A 65 5.70 -8.64 18.24
N ASP A 66 5.95 -7.35 18.49
CA ASP A 66 5.09 -6.25 17.99
C ASP A 66 5.08 -6.14 16.45
N ARG A 67 6.13 -6.62 15.77
CA ARG A 67 6.22 -6.67 14.31
C ARG A 67 5.66 -7.96 13.69
N MET A 68 5.33 -9.00 14.47
CA MET A 68 4.84 -10.26 13.92
C MET A 68 3.59 -10.06 13.06
N LEU A 69 3.78 -10.26 11.75
CA LEU A 69 2.70 -10.57 10.83
C LEU A 69 2.47 -12.08 10.90
N TRP A 70 1.25 -12.53 10.65
CA TRP A 70 0.90 -13.96 10.59
C TRP A 70 1.51 -14.60 9.34
N ASP A 71 2.83 -14.83 9.41
CA ASP A 71 3.68 -15.29 8.31
C ASP A 71 3.73 -16.82 8.21
N THR A 72 3.48 -17.51 9.33
CA THR A 72 3.35 -18.97 9.43
C THR A 72 2.09 -19.34 10.20
N VAL A 73 1.22 -20.16 9.61
CA VAL A 73 0.09 -20.75 10.34
C VAL A 73 0.64 -21.88 11.22
N ASN A 74 0.69 -21.66 12.54
CA ASN A 74 0.70 -22.79 13.46
C ASN A 74 -0.66 -23.46 13.34
N THR A 75 -0.70 -24.63 12.70
CA THR A 75 -1.93 -25.37 12.33
C THR A 75 -2.68 -25.99 13.52
N GLU A 76 -2.39 -25.55 14.74
CA GLU A 76 -3.01 -26.03 15.98
C GLU A 76 -4.12 -25.10 16.50
N GLU A 77 -4.17 -23.84 16.09
CA GLU A 77 -5.28 -22.93 16.39
C GLU A 77 -6.33 -22.95 15.27
N GLU A 78 -7.60 -23.15 15.65
CA GLU A 78 -8.73 -23.16 14.70
C GLU A 78 -8.88 -21.78 14.07
N ARG A 79 -8.84 -21.70 12.73
CA ARG A 79 -8.92 -20.41 12.03
C ARG A 79 -10.24 -19.71 12.40
N PRO A 80 -10.22 -18.40 12.73
CA PRO A 80 -11.45 -17.65 12.93
C PRO A 80 -12.31 -17.73 11.68
N ARG A 81 -13.63 -17.83 11.83
CA ARG A 81 -14.54 -17.88 10.69
C ARG A 81 -14.61 -16.49 10.07
N LEU A 82 -14.78 -16.42 8.74
CA LEU A 82 -14.82 -15.15 8.02
C LEU A 82 -15.82 -14.16 8.64
N LEU A 83 -17.05 -14.60 8.94
CA LEU A 83 -18.11 -13.76 9.51
C LEU A 83 -17.78 -13.24 10.91
N ASP A 84 -17.16 -14.07 11.75
CA ASP A 84 -16.77 -13.72 13.12
C ASP A 84 -15.57 -12.76 13.14
N ALA A 85 -14.83 -12.69 12.02
CA ALA A 85 -13.66 -11.82 11.83
C ALA A 85 -13.98 -10.50 11.09
N LEU A 86 -15.20 -10.26 10.59
CA LEU A 86 -15.57 -8.97 10.00
C LEU A 86 -15.91 -7.96 11.11
N GLU A 87 -15.31 -6.78 11.08
CA GLU A 87 -15.58 -5.72 12.07
C GLU A 87 -15.80 -4.36 11.42
N GLY A 88 -16.82 -3.62 11.86
CA GLY A 88 -17.03 -2.20 11.55
C GLY A 88 -16.91 -1.87 10.06
N ARG A 89 -15.77 -1.27 9.65
CA ARG A 89 -15.44 -0.94 8.26
C ARG A 89 -15.56 -2.13 7.31
N ASP A 90 -15.28 -3.35 7.76
CA ASP A 90 -15.31 -4.55 6.92
C ASP A 90 -16.69 -4.80 6.29
N TYR A 91 -17.79 -4.47 6.99
CA TYR A 91 -19.14 -4.55 6.43
C TYR A 91 -19.38 -3.50 5.34
N LEU A 92 -18.94 -2.26 5.57
CA LEU A 92 -19.04 -1.18 4.59
C LEU A 92 -18.19 -1.46 3.34
N THR A 93 -16.95 -1.93 3.53
CA THR A 93 -16.10 -2.42 2.44
C THR A 93 -16.79 -3.55 1.67
N SER A 94 -17.42 -4.51 2.36
CA SER A 94 -18.13 -5.62 1.71
C SER A 94 -19.33 -5.15 0.87
N VAL A 95 -20.14 -4.21 1.36
CA VAL A 95 -21.24 -3.59 0.60
C VAL A 95 -20.71 -2.82 -0.61
N PHE A 96 -19.61 -2.09 -0.45
CA PHE A 96 -18.96 -1.36 -1.55
C PHE A 96 -18.38 -2.30 -2.63
N LEU A 97 -17.83 -3.45 -2.24
CA LEU A 97 -17.34 -4.46 -3.19
C LEU A 97 -18.47 -5.22 -3.88
N LEU A 98 -19.59 -5.52 -3.19
CA LEU A 98 -20.80 -6.06 -3.83
C LEU A 98 -21.35 -5.09 -4.88
N HIS A 99 -21.35 -3.78 -4.58
CA HIS A 99 -21.68 -2.74 -5.54
C HIS A 99 -20.69 -2.71 -6.73
N GLY A 100 -19.39 -2.93 -6.48
CA GLY A 100 -18.40 -3.08 -7.55
C GLY A 100 -18.57 -4.31 -8.43
N VAL A 101 -19.07 -5.44 -7.89
CA VAL A 101 -19.47 -6.60 -8.70
C VAL A 101 -20.67 -6.28 -9.59
N TYR A 102 -21.66 -5.54 -9.07
CA TYR A 102 -22.81 -5.08 -9.85
C TYR A 102 -22.39 -4.15 -11.00
N VAL A 103 -21.60 -3.11 -10.73
CA VAL A 103 -21.09 -2.19 -11.77
C VAL A 103 -20.16 -2.91 -12.76
N GLY A 104 -19.32 -3.83 -12.28
CA GLY A 104 -18.50 -4.71 -13.13
C GLY A 104 -19.36 -5.57 -14.07
N GLY A 105 -20.48 -6.09 -13.58
CA GLY A 105 -21.47 -6.80 -14.38
C GLY A 105 -22.06 -5.95 -15.50
N LEU A 106 -22.52 -4.73 -15.20
CA LEU A 106 -23.02 -3.77 -16.19
C LEU A 106 -21.98 -3.50 -17.29
N ASN A 107 -20.71 -3.27 -16.90
CA ASN A 107 -19.62 -3.04 -17.84
C ASN A 107 -19.35 -4.21 -18.78
N ILE A 108 -19.44 -5.44 -18.25
CA ILE A 108 -19.21 -6.67 -19.03
C ILE A 108 -20.32 -6.83 -20.09
N VAL A 109 -21.59 -6.61 -19.73
CA VAL A 109 -22.73 -6.74 -20.66
C VAL A 109 -22.94 -5.52 -21.57
N GLY A 110 -22.31 -4.38 -21.28
CA GLY A 110 -22.39 -3.16 -22.09
C GLY A 110 -23.53 -2.22 -21.72
N GLU A 111 -24.09 -2.35 -20.51
CA GLU A 111 -25.27 -1.61 -20.06
C GLU A 111 -24.89 -0.25 -19.45
N TYR A 112 -25.04 0.82 -20.26
CA TYR A 112 -24.68 2.20 -19.92
C TYR A 112 -25.85 3.18 -20.10
N GLY A 113 -27.07 2.76 -19.73
CA GLY A 113 -28.28 3.59 -19.84
C GLY A 113 -28.22 4.87 -18.99
N GLU A 114 -29.25 5.74 -19.13
CA GLU A 114 -29.30 7.08 -18.53
C GLU A 114 -29.01 7.12 -17.02
N ASN A 115 -29.37 6.06 -16.28
CA ASN A 115 -29.16 5.94 -14.85
C ASN A 115 -27.76 5.46 -14.44
N TYR A 116 -26.88 5.07 -15.38
CA TYR A 116 -25.57 4.49 -15.09
C TYR A 116 -24.72 5.41 -14.21
N ALA A 117 -24.71 6.72 -14.46
CA ALA A 117 -23.96 7.66 -13.62
C ALA A 117 -24.42 7.63 -12.15
N VAL A 118 -25.73 7.60 -11.89
CA VAL A 118 -26.31 7.54 -10.53
C VAL A 118 -26.05 6.18 -9.89
N GLN A 119 -26.29 5.10 -10.64
CA GLN A 119 -26.13 3.72 -10.16
C GLN A 119 -24.67 3.37 -9.88
N ALA A 120 -23.75 3.70 -10.77
CA ALA A 120 -22.32 3.41 -10.64
C ALA A 120 -21.61 4.48 -9.79
N VAL A 121 -21.57 5.74 -10.23
CA VAL A 121 -20.75 6.77 -9.58
C VAL A 121 -21.43 7.33 -8.33
N GLY A 122 -22.74 7.59 -8.38
CA GLY A 122 -23.49 8.21 -7.27
C GLY A 122 -23.50 7.35 -6.00
N ILE A 123 -23.92 6.08 -6.11
CA ILE A 123 -23.91 5.13 -4.98
C ILE A 123 -22.48 4.88 -4.49
N ALA A 124 -21.52 4.71 -5.42
CA ALA A 124 -20.13 4.49 -5.05
C ALA A 124 -19.50 5.68 -4.33
N ALA A 125 -19.83 6.92 -4.70
CA ALA A 125 -19.31 8.10 -4.03
C ALA A 125 -19.72 8.11 -2.54
N VAL A 126 -20.98 7.80 -2.23
CA VAL A 126 -21.46 7.69 -0.85
C VAL A 126 -20.69 6.59 -0.09
N LEU A 127 -20.65 5.36 -0.63
CA LEU A 127 -20.01 4.22 0.04
C LEU A 127 -18.49 4.40 0.19
N GLY A 128 -17.81 4.87 -0.86
CA GLY A 128 -16.37 5.05 -0.91
C GLY A 128 -15.88 6.22 -0.03
N PHE A 129 -16.58 7.37 -0.02
CA PHE A 129 -16.26 8.44 0.92
C PHE A 129 -16.55 8.05 2.38
N LEU A 130 -17.63 7.30 2.65
CA LEU A 130 -17.87 6.76 4.00
C LEU A 130 -16.76 5.79 4.43
N SER A 131 -16.27 4.91 3.56
CA SER A 131 -15.16 3.99 3.92
C SER A 131 -13.83 4.74 4.12
N ALA A 132 -13.54 5.74 3.28
CA ALA A 132 -12.38 6.61 3.46
C ALA A 132 -12.44 7.36 4.80
N ALA A 133 -13.57 8.00 5.10
CA ALA A 133 -13.84 8.70 6.36
C ALA A 133 -13.75 7.77 7.57
N TRP A 134 -14.26 6.54 7.48
CA TRP A 134 -14.12 5.54 8.53
C TRP A 134 -12.65 5.19 8.78
N GLY A 135 -11.85 4.99 7.73
CA GLY A 135 -10.41 4.76 7.90
C GLY A 135 -9.67 5.95 8.52
N PHE A 136 -10.06 7.20 8.22
CA PHE A 136 -9.55 8.37 8.95
C PHE A 136 -10.01 8.39 10.41
N ALA A 137 -11.24 7.99 10.73
CA ALA A 137 -11.69 7.86 12.10
C ALA A 137 -10.88 6.80 12.88
N GLU A 138 -10.55 5.65 12.27
CA GLU A 138 -9.69 4.62 12.89
C GLU A 138 -8.24 5.10 13.13
N LEU A 139 -7.75 6.04 12.31
CA LEU A 139 -6.45 6.70 12.49
C LEU A 139 -6.48 7.76 13.61
N VAL A 140 -7.55 8.55 13.70
CA VAL A 140 -7.70 9.62 14.71
C VAL A 140 -8.01 9.05 16.09
N THR A 141 -8.80 7.97 16.18
CA THR A 141 -9.16 7.31 17.46
C THR A 141 -8.06 6.40 18.02
N GLY A 142 -6.94 6.22 17.30
CA GLY A 142 -5.83 5.37 17.73
C GLY A 142 -6.09 3.86 17.60
N LYS A 143 -7.21 3.44 16.98
CA LYS A 143 -7.52 2.02 16.72
C LYS A 143 -6.44 1.37 15.83
N ILE A 144 -5.83 2.14 14.93
CA ILE A 144 -4.59 1.75 14.25
C ILE A 144 -3.40 2.18 15.09
N ALA A 145 -2.85 1.23 15.85
CA ALA A 145 -1.67 1.41 16.67
C ALA A 145 -0.45 1.90 15.86
N GLU A 146 0.43 2.65 16.51
CA GLU A 146 1.75 2.95 15.95
C GLU A 146 2.66 1.73 16.10
N ASP A 147 3.02 1.12 14.98
CA ASP A 147 3.94 0.00 14.92
C ASP A 147 5.39 0.48 14.74
N GLY A 148 6.33 -0.23 15.37
CA GLY A 148 7.75 0.08 15.28
C GLY A 148 8.40 -0.19 13.90
N ARG A 149 7.61 -0.32 12.83
CA ARG A 149 8.07 -0.63 11.47
C ARG A 149 8.75 0.59 10.82
N PRO A 150 9.69 0.39 9.88
CA PRO A 150 10.35 1.50 9.19
C PRO A 150 9.51 2.04 8.01
N GLY A 151 9.65 3.34 7.74
CA GLY A 151 9.07 4.00 6.56
C GLY A 151 7.59 3.73 6.34
N PHE A 152 7.24 3.38 5.09
CA PHE A 152 5.89 3.07 4.65
C PHE A 152 5.40 1.67 5.05
N ALA A 153 6.26 0.80 5.60
CA ALA A 153 5.82 -0.51 6.09
C ALA A 153 4.92 -0.41 7.34
N ARG A 154 4.90 0.77 7.98
CA ARG A 154 4.00 1.10 9.09
C ARG A 154 2.53 0.97 8.69
N GLU A 155 1.78 0.26 9.50
CA GLU A 155 0.35 0.06 9.31
C GLU A 155 -0.41 1.40 9.28
N ARG A 156 -0.01 2.35 10.13
CA ARG A 156 -0.57 3.71 10.16
C ARG A 156 -0.34 4.46 8.84
N SER A 157 0.83 4.30 8.22
CA SER A 157 1.15 4.92 6.92
C SER A 157 0.36 4.30 5.77
N ILE A 158 0.19 2.96 5.78
CA ILE A 158 -0.61 2.25 4.79
C ILE A 158 -2.09 2.64 4.91
N MET A 159 -2.65 2.63 6.12
CA MET A 159 -4.04 3.05 6.38
C MET A 159 -4.29 4.51 5.97
N TRP A 160 -3.36 5.43 6.29
CA TRP A 160 -3.47 6.83 5.88
C TRP A 160 -3.44 6.98 4.36
N TYR A 161 -2.49 6.31 3.70
CA TYR A 161 -2.38 6.35 2.25
C TYR A 161 -3.62 5.78 1.57
N THR A 162 -4.10 4.59 1.96
CA THR A 162 -5.22 3.95 1.26
C THR A 162 -6.56 4.67 1.49
N SER A 163 -6.80 5.24 2.68
CA SER A 163 -7.94 6.14 2.89
C SER A 163 -7.83 7.43 2.08
N SER A 164 -6.64 8.05 2.00
CA SER A 164 -6.44 9.27 1.20
C SER A 164 -6.55 9.01 -0.30
N TYR A 165 -6.00 7.89 -0.77
CA TYR A 165 -6.09 7.45 -2.15
C TYR A 165 -7.54 7.15 -2.52
N LEU A 166 -8.27 6.39 -1.69
CA LEU A 166 -9.69 6.09 -1.90
C LEU A 166 -10.53 7.37 -2.00
N ALA A 167 -10.35 8.32 -1.08
CA ALA A 167 -11.00 9.64 -1.17
C ALA A 167 -10.62 10.37 -2.46
N GLY A 168 -9.35 10.29 -2.88
CA GLY A 168 -8.86 10.91 -4.10
C GLY A 168 -9.46 10.34 -5.39
N VAL A 169 -9.47 9.01 -5.55
CA VAL A 169 -10.08 8.38 -6.72
C VAL A 169 -11.60 8.47 -6.70
N MET A 170 -12.25 8.49 -5.54
CA MET A 170 -13.68 8.75 -5.46
C MET A 170 -14.03 10.19 -5.82
N TRP A 171 -13.26 11.18 -5.37
CA TRP A 171 -13.41 12.56 -5.83
C TRP A 171 -13.17 12.66 -7.33
N LEU A 172 -12.11 12.04 -7.87
CA LEU A 172 -11.82 12.09 -9.30
C LEU A 172 -12.92 11.43 -10.13
N SER A 173 -13.43 10.28 -9.69
CA SER A 173 -14.56 9.58 -10.31
C SER A 173 -15.82 10.45 -10.33
N LEU A 174 -16.18 11.04 -9.18
CA LEU A 174 -17.31 11.96 -9.10
C LEU A 174 -17.08 13.21 -9.96
N ARG A 175 -15.88 13.77 -9.96
CA ARG A 175 -15.49 15.01 -10.68
C ARG A 175 -15.55 14.88 -12.18
N LEU A 176 -15.22 13.71 -12.73
CA LEU A 176 -15.31 13.44 -14.16
C LEU A 176 -16.73 13.01 -14.56
N SER A 177 -17.62 12.72 -13.61
CA SER A 177 -19.01 12.34 -13.88
C SER A 177 -19.94 13.55 -14.04
N PRO A 178 -21.11 13.41 -14.71
CA PRO A 178 -22.14 14.45 -14.75
C PRO A 178 -22.80 14.74 -13.39
N LEU A 179 -22.46 14.00 -12.34
CA LEU A 179 -22.99 14.21 -10.98
C LEU A 179 -22.17 15.19 -10.14
N TYR A 180 -21.04 15.72 -10.65
CA TYR A 180 -20.20 16.62 -9.87
C TYR A 180 -20.96 17.92 -9.53
N PRO A 181 -21.13 18.27 -8.23
CA PRO A 181 -21.83 19.50 -7.87
C PRO A 181 -21.02 20.72 -8.30
N ALA A 182 -21.59 21.58 -9.15
CA ALA A 182 -20.93 22.79 -9.63
C ALA A 182 -20.41 23.70 -8.49
N SER A 183 -21.07 23.70 -7.33
CA SER A 183 -20.66 24.41 -6.11
C SER A 183 -19.33 23.96 -5.51
N LEU A 184 -18.83 22.77 -5.85
CA LEU A 184 -17.53 22.27 -5.39
C LEU A 184 -16.37 22.63 -6.34
N THR A 185 -16.66 23.06 -7.57
CA THR A 185 -15.66 23.53 -8.56
C THR A 185 -14.61 24.49 -7.99
N PRO A 186 -14.95 25.48 -7.13
CA PRO A 186 -13.93 26.39 -6.57
C PRO A 186 -12.86 25.69 -5.71
N LEU A 187 -13.11 24.47 -5.26
CA LEU A 187 -12.18 23.65 -4.49
C LEU A 187 -11.27 22.77 -5.38
N ASP A 188 -11.58 22.63 -6.68
CA ASP A 188 -10.85 21.75 -7.59
C ASP A 188 -9.33 21.96 -7.58
N PRO A 189 -8.76 23.20 -7.58
CA PRO A 189 -7.32 23.37 -7.55
C PRO A 189 -6.66 22.77 -6.29
N ALA A 190 -7.31 22.91 -5.13
CA ALA A 190 -6.83 22.36 -3.87
C ALA A 190 -6.99 20.83 -3.83
N LEU A 191 -8.12 20.31 -4.31
CA LEU A 191 -8.40 18.86 -4.38
C LEU A 191 -7.47 18.17 -5.38
N CYS A 192 -7.17 18.81 -6.52
CA CYS A 192 -6.18 18.34 -7.47
C CYS A 192 -4.78 18.27 -6.85
N ALA A 193 -4.32 19.36 -6.22
CA ALA A 193 -2.99 19.38 -5.62
C ALA A 193 -2.84 18.34 -4.49
N ALA A 194 -3.87 18.19 -3.65
CA ALA A 194 -3.89 17.19 -2.59
C ALA A 194 -3.86 15.75 -3.13
N THR A 195 -4.65 15.45 -4.17
CA THR A 195 -4.70 14.09 -4.75
C THR A 195 -3.44 13.74 -5.55
N ILE A 196 -2.85 14.69 -6.28
CA ILE A 196 -1.51 14.51 -6.89
C ILE A 196 -0.47 14.19 -5.80
N ALA A 197 -0.46 14.93 -4.68
CA ALA A 197 0.47 14.67 -3.59
C ALA A 197 0.29 13.26 -2.97
N VAL A 198 -0.97 12.80 -2.83
CA VAL A 198 -1.29 11.44 -2.37
C VAL A 198 -0.80 10.38 -3.36
N TYR A 199 -1.04 10.53 -4.66
CA TYR A 199 -0.60 9.57 -5.68
C TYR A 199 0.93 9.50 -5.76
N VAL A 200 1.61 10.65 -5.73
CA VAL A 200 3.09 10.73 -5.71
C VAL A 200 3.66 10.10 -4.44
N TYR A 201 3.08 10.37 -3.28
CA TYR A 201 3.46 9.73 -2.01
C TYR A 201 3.29 8.21 -2.06
N GLY A 202 2.19 7.75 -2.66
CA GLY A 202 1.85 6.33 -2.85
C GLY A 202 2.86 5.52 -3.65
N PHE A 203 3.64 6.17 -4.52
CA PHE A 203 4.76 5.54 -5.23
C PHE A 203 6.10 5.81 -4.53
N ALA A 204 6.41 7.08 -4.24
CA ALA A 204 7.71 7.48 -3.72
C ALA A 204 8.01 6.93 -2.31
N SER A 205 7.00 6.81 -1.45
CA SER A 205 7.19 6.36 -0.06
C SER A 205 7.47 4.84 0.05
N PRO A 206 6.74 3.95 -0.65
CA PRO A 206 7.14 2.54 -0.78
C PRO A 206 8.53 2.37 -1.43
N VAL A 207 8.82 3.09 -2.52
CA VAL A 207 10.13 3.02 -3.19
C VAL A 207 11.26 3.41 -2.23
N ARG A 208 11.13 4.53 -1.52
CA ARG A 208 12.10 4.94 -0.50
C ARG A 208 12.25 3.90 0.61
N THR A 209 11.16 3.27 1.04
CA THR A 209 11.19 2.24 2.08
C THR A 209 11.95 1.00 1.62
N VAL A 210 11.72 0.56 0.38
CA VAL A 210 12.48 -0.53 -0.26
C VAL A 210 13.96 -0.18 -0.41
N LEU A 211 14.31 1.05 -0.79
CA LEU A 211 15.70 1.44 -1.03
C LEU A 211 16.52 1.68 0.24
N VAL A 212 15.89 2.17 1.32
CA VAL A 212 16.60 2.57 2.55
C VAL A 212 16.55 1.51 3.64
N HIS A 213 15.43 0.79 3.76
CA HIS A 213 15.16 -0.08 4.91
C HIS A 213 15.07 -1.58 4.56
N TRP A 214 15.52 -2.00 3.37
CA TRP A 214 15.35 -3.38 2.87
C TRP A 214 15.72 -4.47 3.88
N GLU A 215 16.85 -4.31 4.56
CA GLU A 215 17.41 -5.27 5.52
C GLU A 215 16.69 -5.23 6.89
N GLU A 216 15.93 -4.16 7.17
CA GLU A 216 15.11 -4.03 8.39
C GLU A 216 13.71 -4.66 8.24
N LEU A 217 13.29 -4.96 7.00
CA LEU A 217 11.96 -5.49 6.67
C LEU A 217 11.95 -7.02 6.72
N THR A 218 10.89 -7.62 7.27
CA THR A 218 10.65 -9.06 7.15
C THR A 218 10.39 -9.47 5.69
N ALA A 219 10.53 -10.76 5.35
CA ALA A 219 10.22 -11.26 4.00
C ALA A 219 8.78 -10.92 3.54
N THR A 220 7.82 -10.92 4.46
CA THR A 220 6.45 -10.48 4.18
C THR A 220 6.35 -8.97 3.98
N GLU A 221 7.02 -8.16 4.80
CA GLU A 221 7.04 -6.71 4.62
C GLU A 221 7.71 -6.31 3.30
N GLN A 222 8.80 -6.98 2.91
CA GLN A 222 9.43 -6.86 1.60
C GLN A 222 8.46 -7.20 0.45
N LEU A 223 7.66 -8.27 0.58
CA LEU A 223 6.64 -8.65 -0.40
C LEU A 223 5.51 -7.60 -0.48
N ARG A 224 5.01 -7.13 0.67
CA ARG A 224 4.02 -6.05 0.75
C ARG A 224 4.54 -4.77 0.11
N MET A 225 5.77 -4.34 0.41
CA MET A 225 6.36 -3.13 -0.17
C MET A 225 6.57 -3.24 -1.67
N LYS A 226 7.01 -4.40 -2.20
CA LYS A 226 7.04 -4.65 -3.65
C LYS A 226 5.65 -4.51 -4.29
N GLY A 227 4.62 -5.07 -3.65
CA GLY A 227 3.22 -4.90 -4.08
C GLY A 227 2.76 -3.44 -4.06
N MET A 228 3.11 -2.66 -3.03
CA MET A 228 2.78 -1.24 -2.94
C MET A 228 3.52 -0.39 -3.98
N VAL A 229 4.78 -0.69 -4.30
CA VAL A 229 5.51 -0.03 -5.40
C VAL A 229 4.81 -0.27 -6.74
N ALA A 230 4.46 -1.52 -7.05
CA ALA A 230 3.75 -1.86 -8.29
C ALA A 230 2.35 -1.21 -8.36
N SER A 231 1.59 -1.26 -7.25
CA SER A 231 0.27 -0.63 -7.17
C SER A 231 0.34 0.89 -7.26
N GLY A 232 1.37 1.53 -6.66
CA GLY A 232 1.61 2.96 -6.75
C GLY A 232 2.00 3.41 -8.16
N ALA A 233 2.77 2.61 -8.89
CA ALA A 233 3.09 2.88 -10.30
C ALA A 233 1.84 2.84 -11.19
N VAL A 234 0.97 1.84 -11.00
CA VAL A 234 -0.31 1.73 -11.72
C VAL A 234 -1.28 2.84 -11.31
N GLY A 235 -1.42 3.13 -10.01
CA GLY A 235 -2.28 4.22 -9.52
C GLY A 235 -1.79 5.62 -9.91
N GLY A 236 -0.50 5.77 -10.19
CA GLY A 236 0.11 7.01 -10.67
C GLY A 236 -0.48 7.54 -11.98
N VAL A 237 -1.18 6.73 -12.78
CA VAL A 237 -1.84 7.19 -14.02
C VAL A 237 -2.85 8.32 -13.77
N PHE A 238 -3.53 8.30 -12.61
CA PHE A 238 -4.51 9.33 -12.25
C PHE A 238 -3.89 10.72 -12.06
N VAL A 239 -2.57 10.81 -11.82
CA VAL A 239 -1.84 12.09 -11.81
C VAL A 239 -2.02 12.84 -13.12
N LEU A 240 -2.15 12.16 -14.26
CA LEU A 240 -2.31 12.82 -15.57
C LEU A 240 -3.65 13.57 -15.66
N ASN A 241 -4.77 12.89 -15.36
CA ASN A 241 -6.10 13.51 -15.34
C ASN A 241 -6.19 14.63 -14.30
N THR A 242 -5.66 14.41 -13.10
CA THR A 242 -5.65 15.41 -12.04
C THR A 242 -4.76 16.62 -12.36
N ALA A 243 -3.62 16.42 -13.01
CA ALA A 243 -2.76 17.52 -13.48
C ALA A 243 -3.39 18.28 -14.64
N ALA A 244 -4.11 17.61 -15.55
CA ALA A 244 -4.86 18.27 -16.62
C ALA A 244 -5.96 19.18 -16.05
N LEU A 245 -6.73 18.69 -15.07
CA LEU A 245 -7.70 19.49 -14.31
C LEU A 245 -7.03 20.68 -13.60
N LEU A 246 -5.91 20.47 -12.91
CA LEU A 246 -5.20 21.55 -12.19
C LEU A 246 -4.68 22.65 -13.12
N LEU A 247 -4.14 22.27 -14.29
CA LEU A 247 -3.47 23.20 -15.21
C LEU A 247 -4.43 23.90 -16.17
N ARG A 248 -5.57 23.27 -16.51
CA ARG A 248 -6.51 23.78 -17.53
C ARG A 248 -7.92 24.05 -17.00
N GLY A 249 -8.22 23.67 -15.76
CA GLY A 249 -9.53 23.86 -15.13
C GLY A 249 -10.68 23.11 -15.82
N ASN A 250 -11.91 23.52 -15.54
CA ASN A 250 -13.13 22.87 -16.05
C ASN A 250 -13.22 22.86 -17.58
N GLY A 251 -12.76 23.92 -18.24
CA GLY A 251 -12.85 24.05 -19.70
C GLY A 251 -12.12 22.95 -20.47
N TRP A 252 -11.10 22.31 -19.88
CA TRP A 252 -10.50 21.11 -20.48
C TRP A 252 -11.44 19.91 -20.48
N TRP A 253 -12.13 19.66 -19.36
CA TRP A 253 -13.05 18.53 -19.27
C TRP A 253 -14.26 18.72 -20.19
N GLU A 254 -14.78 19.94 -20.28
CA GLU A 254 -15.83 20.31 -21.23
C GLU A 254 -15.39 20.08 -22.68
N GLN A 255 -14.15 20.46 -23.05
CA GLN A 255 -13.59 20.20 -24.37
C GLN A 255 -13.41 18.69 -24.66
N VAL A 256 -12.98 17.91 -23.68
CA VAL A 256 -12.86 16.44 -23.79
C VAL A 256 -14.24 15.82 -24.07
N LEU A 257 -15.28 16.23 -23.34
CA LEU A 257 -16.64 15.71 -23.55
C LEU A 257 -17.29 16.17 -24.87
N LEU A 258 -16.94 17.35 -25.37
CA LEU A 258 -17.39 17.83 -26.69
C LEU A 258 -16.79 17.02 -27.85
N LEU A 259 -15.57 16.50 -27.69
CA LEU A 259 -14.89 15.69 -28.71
C LEU A 259 -15.19 14.19 -28.56
N TRP A 260 -15.28 13.70 -27.32
CA TRP A 260 -15.40 12.28 -26.98
C TRP A 260 -16.42 12.09 -25.85
N PRO A 261 -17.74 12.09 -26.17
CA PRO A 261 -18.79 12.01 -25.15
C PRO A 261 -18.70 10.76 -24.25
N GLY A 262 -18.13 9.66 -24.75
CA GLY A 262 -17.92 8.42 -24.00
C GLY A 262 -16.98 8.56 -22.81
N GLN A 263 -16.11 9.59 -22.77
CA GLN A 263 -15.23 9.85 -21.62
C GLN A 263 -16.02 10.15 -20.33
N SER A 264 -17.26 10.65 -20.45
CA SER A 264 -18.18 10.83 -19.31
C SER A 264 -18.58 9.52 -18.61
N THR A 265 -18.35 8.38 -19.27
CA THR A 265 -18.56 7.04 -18.73
C THR A 265 -17.23 6.34 -18.44
N LEU A 266 -16.25 6.40 -19.37
CA LEU A 266 -14.94 5.76 -19.21
C LEU A 266 -14.20 6.29 -17.98
N GLU A 267 -13.90 7.59 -17.93
CA GLU A 267 -12.98 8.14 -16.91
C GLU A 267 -13.52 8.01 -15.48
N PRO A 268 -14.82 8.29 -15.19
CA PRO A 268 -15.40 8.01 -13.88
C PRO A 268 -15.32 6.54 -13.50
N SER A 269 -15.58 5.64 -14.45
CA SER A 269 -15.57 4.20 -14.21
C SER A 269 -14.15 3.69 -13.95
N THR A 270 -13.13 4.19 -14.68
CA THR A 270 -11.73 3.83 -14.45
C THR A 270 -11.26 4.23 -13.05
N ALA A 271 -11.56 5.45 -12.61
CA ALA A 271 -11.29 5.88 -11.24
C ALA A 271 -12.09 5.06 -10.19
N LEU A 272 -13.32 4.68 -10.52
CA LEU A 272 -14.17 3.86 -9.66
C LEU A 272 -13.65 2.42 -9.49
N PHE A 273 -13.20 1.75 -10.54
CA PHE A 273 -12.61 0.42 -10.40
C PHE A 273 -11.27 0.43 -9.65
N ALA A 274 -10.52 1.54 -9.71
CA ALA A 274 -9.38 1.74 -8.81
C ALA A 274 -9.81 1.90 -7.33
N ALA A 275 -10.95 2.53 -7.06
CA ALA A 275 -11.52 2.60 -5.71
C ALA A 275 -11.90 1.21 -5.16
N TYR A 276 -12.59 0.39 -5.96
CA TYR A 276 -12.91 -0.99 -5.59
C TYR A 276 -11.64 -1.84 -5.39
N ALA A 277 -10.64 -1.69 -6.26
CA ALA A 277 -9.37 -2.42 -6.11
C ALA A 277 -8.67 -2.09 -4.78
N VAL A 278 -8.60 -0.81 -4.41
CA VAL A 278 -7.99 -0.40 -3.12
C VAL A 278 -8.77 -0.95 -1.93
N GLU A 279 -10.10 -0.87 -1.94
CA GLU A 279 -10.92 -1.42 -0.85
C GLU A 279 -10.86 -2.95 -0.77
N ALA A 280 -10.77 -3.66 -1.91
CA ALA A 280 -10.54 -5.10 -1.94
C ALA A 280 -9.16 -5.47 -1.40
N GLY A 281 -8.12 -4.72 -1.77
CA GLY A 281 -6.77 -4.88 -1.23
C GLY A 281 -6.72 -4.64 0.27
N MET A 282 -7.46 -3.64 0.76
CA MET A 282 -7.58 -3.35 2.19
C MET A 282 -8.37 -4.41 2.96
N LEU A 283 -9.43 -4.99 2.39
CA LEU A 283 -10.15 -6.11 2.99
C LEU A 283 -9.25 -7.36 3.08
N VAL A 284 -8.54 -7.70 2.00
CA VAL A 284 -7.58 -8.82 1.96
C VAL A 284 -6.44 -8.61 2.95
N HIS A 285 -5.92 -7.38 3.06
CA HIS A 285 -4.89 -7.02 4.04
C HIS A 285 -5.39 -7.16 5.49
N ARG A 286 -6.59 -6.68 5.82
CA ARG A 286 -7.19 -6.84 7.16
C ARG A 286 -7.51 -8.31 7.47
N ALA A 287 -7.99 -9.07 6.49
CA ALA A 287 -8.20 -10.52 6.62
C ALA A 287 -6.88 -11.27 6.92
N ALA A 288 -5.78 -10.87 6.28
CA ALA A 288 -4.46 -11.42 6.57
C ALA A 288 -3.93 -11.04 7.96
N ARG A 289 -4.17 -9.80 8.41
CA ARG A 289 -3.88 -9.39 9.80
C ARG A 289 -4.66 -10.17 10.85
N LYS A 290 -5.88 -10.62 10.53
CA LYS A 290 -6.75 -11.43 11.40
C LYS A 290 -6.50 -12.95 11.29
N GLY A 291 -5.44 -13.39 10.60
CA GLY A 291 -5.05 -14.80 10.49
C GLY A 291 -5.95 -15.66 9.58
N LEU A 292 -6.92 -15.08 8.88
CA LEU A 292 -7.81 -15.82 7.96
C LEU A 292 -7.04 -16.45 6.79
N ILE A 293 -6.01 -15.74 6.32
CA ILE A 293 -5.14 -16.07 5.20
C ILE A 293 -3.73 -15.56 5.51
N THR A 294 -2.67 -16.27 5.10
CA THR A 294 -1.30 -15.76 5.26
C THR A 294 -1.02 -14.64 4.28
N PHE A 295 -0.14 -13.69 4.64
CA PHE A 295 0.26 -12.64 3.72
C PHE A 295 0.92 -13.16 2.43
N GLN A 296 1.63 -14.29 2.53
CA GLN A 296 2.24 -14.97 1.39
C GLN A 296 1.22 -15.44 0.34
N LEU A 297 -0.03 -15.74 0.75
CA LEU A 297 -1.13 -16.07 -0.16
C LEU A 297 -1.95 -14.83 -0.52
N ALA A 298 -2.19 -13.94 0.44
CA ALA A 298 -3.02 -12.74 0.28
C ALA A 298 -2.49 -11.78 -0.78
N VAL A 299 -1.17 -11.49 -0.79
CA VAL A 299 -0.56 -10.57 -1.76
C VAL A 299 -0.65 -11.07 -3.21
N PRO A 300 -0.23 -12.31 -3.56
CA PRO A 300 -0.38 -12.80 -4.93
C PRO A 300 -1.85 -13.04 -5.31
N PHE A 301 -2.72 -13.47 -4.39
CA PHE A 301 -4.15 -13.60 -4.68
C PHE A 301 -4.76 -12.25 -5.08
N TYR A 302 -4.46 -11.19 -4.32
CA TYR A 302 -4.90 -9.84 -4.67
C TYR A 302 -4.34 -9.39 -6.02
N GLY A 303 -3.03 -9.50 -6.23
CA GLY A 303 -2.38 -8.98 -7.43
C GLY A 303 -2.67 -9.76 -8.73
N LEU A 304 -2.87 -11.08 -8.66
CA LEU A 304 -3.03 -11.94 -9.83
C LEU A 304 -4.49 -12.28 -10.16
N ALA A 305 -5.40 -12.28 -9.17
CA ALA A 305 -6.81 -12.60 -9.38
C ALA A 305 -7.71 -11.38 -9.15
N VAL A 306 -7.69 -10.81 -7.95
CA VAL A 306 -8.65 -9.75 -7.56
C VAL A 306 -8.48 -8.48 -8.41
N LEU A 307 -7.23 -7.99 -8.55
CA LEU A 307 -6.98 -6.74 -9.26
C LEU A 307 -7.30 -6.84 -10.77
N PRO A 308 -6.92 -7.90 -11.52
CA PRO A 308 -7.35 -8.06 -12.90
C PRO A 308 -8.88 -8.22 -13.08
N LEU A 309 -9.54 -8.94 -12.18
CA LEU A 309 -11.00 -9.14 -12.23
C LEU A 309 -11.78 -7.85 -11.92
N LEU A 310 -11.28 -7.02 -10.99
CA LEU A 310 -11.93 -5.76 -10.64
C LEU A 310 -11.56 -4.60 -11.57
N THR A 311 -10.36 -4.58 -12.17
CA THR A 311 -9.94 -3.43 -13.00
C THR A 311 -9.85 -3.78 -14.48
N VAL A 312 -8.99 -4.74 -14.85
CA VAL A 312 -8.65 -5.01 -16.26
C VAL A 312 -9.85 -5.55 -17.04
N LEU A 313 -10.63 -6.47 -16.48
CA LEU A 313 -11.79 -7.05 -17.16
C LEU A 313 -12.93 -6.03 -17.38
N PRO A 314 -13.47 -5.33 -16.36
CA PRO A 314 -14.54 -4.34 -16.56
C PRO A 314 -14.12 -3.15 -17.42
N MET A 315 -12.84 -2.77 -17.40
CA MET A 315 -12.30 -1.73 -18.28
C MET A 315 -12.12 -2.22 -19.71
N GLY A 316 -11.57 -3.42 -19.92
CA GLY A 316 -11.46 -4.02 -21.25
C GLY A 316 -12.81 -4.16 -21.95
N CYS A 317 -13.85 -4.58 -21.21
CA CYS A 317 -15.23 -4.61 -21.71
C CYS A 317 -15.77 -3.20 -22.01
N LEU A 318 -15.49 -2.20 -21.17
CA LEU A 318 -15.95 -0.83 -21.44
C LEU A 318 -15.26 -0.22 -22.67
N PHE A 319 -13.95 -0.41 -22.84
CA PHE A 319 -13.23 -0.03 -24.05
C PHE A 319 -13.83 -0.69 -25.30
N TRP A 320 -14.15 -1.99 -25.22
CA TRP A 320 -14.79 -2.72 -26.32
C TRP A 320 -16.16 -2.14 -26.68
N TRP A 321 -17.03 -1.91 -25.70
CA TRP A 321 -18.39 -1.41 -25.92
C TRP A 321 -18.44 0.07 -26.32
N ARG A 322 -17.46 0.89 -25.92
CA ARG A 322 -17.44 2.35 -26.16
C ARG A 322 -16.40 2.82 -27.19
N GLN A 323 -15.76 1.92 -27.92
CA GLN A 323 -14.65 2.20 -28.86
C GLN A 323 -14.91 3.33 -29.89
N ALA A 324 -16.16 3.67 -30.20
CA ALA A 324 -16.51 4.75 -31.14
C ALA A 324 -16.60 6.16 -30.48
N ASP A 325 -16.77 6.22 -29.15
CA ASP A 325 -17.12 7.45 -28.42
C ASP A 325 -15.99 7.99 -27.52
N ILE A 326 -14.83 7.33 -27.52
CA ILE A 326 -13.74 7.50 -26.55
C ILE A 326 -12.41 7.86 -27.21
N SER A 327 -11.51 8.52 -26.47
CA SER A 327 -10.09 8.65 -26.85
C SER A 327 -9.25 7.65 -26.08
N PHE A 328 -8.15 7.23 -26.72
CA PHE A 328 -6.99 6.62 -26.08
C PHE A 328 -5.99 7.69 -25.62
#